data_AF-A0A926YTD6-F1
#
_entry.id   AF-A0A926YTD6-F1
#
_cell.length_a   1.000
_cell.length_b   1.000
_cell.length_c   1.000
_cell.angle_alpha   90.00
_cell.angle_beta   90.00
_cell.angle_gamma   90.00
#
_symmetry.space_group_name_H-M   'P 1'
#
loop_
_entity.id
_entity.type
_entity.pdbx_description
1 polymer ?
#
loop_
_entity_poly.entity_id
_entity_poly.type
_entity_poly.pdbx_seq_one_letter_code
_entity_poly.pdbx_strand_id
1 'polypeptide(L)'
;MVQQQRQANSEQQIQLRLSQNQAQQSAEIANARYQSGCVMVVATNSPSDFTTLTQGQPVIDRVRQVPLPDNTLVCDANGITGEIIGGVVDRMAFTGDRLIVDAAMQRTGGLYRTPAQ
;
A
#
# COMPACT_ATOMS: atom_id res chain seq x y z
N MET A 1 27.61 -12.84 32.47
CA MET A 1 26.49 -11.86 32.37
C MET A 1 26.78 -10.71 31.39
N VAL A 2 27.86 -9.94 31.54
CA VAL A 2 28.14 -8.77 30.66
C VAL A 2 28.27 -9.14 29.16
N GLN A 3 28.85 -10.29 28.83
CA GLN A 3 29.01 -10.75 27.44
C GLN A 3 27.68 -11.14 26.79
N GLN A 4 26.81 -11.88 27.50
CA GLN A 4 25.47 -12.27 27.02
C GLN A 4 24.57 -11.05 26.78
N GLN A 5 24.67 -10.04 27.65
CA GLN A 5 23.85 -8.82 27.54
C GLN A 5 24.31 -7.92 26.38
N ARG A 6 25.62 -7.88 26.08
CA ARG A 6 26.16 -7.21 24.89
C ARG A 6 25.73 -7.91 23.59
N GLN A 7 25.70 -9.24 23.58
CA GLN A 7 25.23 -10.04 22.43
C GLN A 7 23.74 -9.80 22.15
N ALA A 8 22.88 -9.89 23.16
CA ALA A 8 21.44 -9.63 23.02
C ALA A 8 21.15 -8.20 22.53
N ASN A 9 21.85 -7.20 23.07
CA ASN A 9 21.72 -5.81 22.60
C ASN A 9 22.17 -5.64 21.14
N SER A 10 23.24 -6.35 20.72
CA SER A 10 23.72 -6.29 19.34
C SER A 10 22.75 -6.94 18.35
N GLU A 11 22.13 -8.07 18.72
CA GLU A 11 21.12 -8.75 17.90
C GLU A 11 19.87 -7.88 17.75
N GLN A 12 19.38 -7.28 18.83
CA GLN A 12 18.26 -6.34 18.79
C GLN A 12 18.54 -5.13 17.88
N GLN A 13 19.76 -4.58 17.94
CA GLN A 13 20.16 -3.48 17.06
C GLN A 13 20.21 -3.90 15.59
N ILE A 14 20.67 -5.11 15.29
CA ILE A 14 20.68 -5.66 13.93
C ILE A 14 19.24 -5.83 13.42
N GLN A 15 18.36 -6.43 14.22
CA GLN A 15 16.95 -6.63 13.86
C GLN A 15 16.24 -5.29 13.61
N LEU A 16 16.47 -4.30 14.48
CA LEU A 16 15.91 -2.96 14.30
C LEU A 16 16.37 -2.32 12.98
N ARG A 17 17.67 -2.40 12.66
CA ARG A 17 18.21 -1.87 11.40
C ARG A 17 17.62 -2.57 10.17
N LEU A 18 17.49 -3.90 10.21
CA LEU A 18 16.87 -4.66 9.12
C LEU A 18 15.41 -4.25 8.92
N SER A 19 14.65 -4.10 10.00
CA SER A 19 13.27 -3.64 9.96
C SER A 19 13.15 -2.22 9.39
N GLN A 20 14.01 -1.29 9.81
CA GLN A 20 14.04 0.08 9.29
C GLN A 20 14.37 0.11 7.79
N ASN A 21 15.36 -0.66 7.34
CA ASN A 21 15.72 -0.74 5.93
C ASN A 21 14.59 -1.29 5.07
N GLN A 22 13.88 -2.33 5.55
CA GLN A 22 12.72 -2.89 4.85
C GLN A 22 11.56 -1.89 4.77
N ALA A 23 11.28 -1.18 5.86
CA ALA A 23 10.25 -0.15 5.88
C ALA A 23 10.57 0.99 4.91
N GLN A 24 11.83 1.41 4.85
CA GLN A 24 12.28 2.45 3.93
C GLN A 24 12.15 2.02 2.46
N GLN A 25 12.60 0.81 2.12
CA GLN A 25 12.46 0.26 0.77
C GLN A 25 10.99 0.14 0.36
N SER A 26 10.13 -0.33 1.28
CA SER A 26 8.68 -0.40 1.08
C SER A 26 8.09 0.99 0.79
N ALA A 27 8.48 2.00 1.57
CA ALA A 27 8.03 3.37 1.38
C ALA A 27 8.49 3.96 0.03
N GLU A 28 9.73 3.70 -0.38
CA GLU A 28 10.26 4.14 -1.68
C GLU A 28 9.48 3.54 -2.85
N ILE A 29 9.18 2.24 -2.79
CA ILE A 29 8.36 1.55 -3.81
C ILE A 29 6.94 2.14 -3.85
N ALA A 30 6.30 2.30 -2.69
CA ALA A 30 4.96 2.87 -2.60
C ALA A 30 4.91 4.31 -3.14
N ASN A 31 5.87 5.15 -2.75
CA ASN A 31 5.99 6.53 -3.24
C ASN A 31 6.13 6.57 -4.75
N ALA A 32 7.01 5.75 -5.33
CA ALA A 32 7.19 5.66 -6.77
C ALA A 32 5.89 5.28 -7.48
N ARG A 33 5.12 4.32 -6.93
CA ARG A 33 3.83 3.89 -7.50
C ARG A 33 2.79 5.01 -7.47
N TYR A 34 2.64 5.74 -6.37
CA TYR A 34 1.75 6.90 -6.30
C TYR A 34 2.14 8.01 -7.28
N GLN A 35 3.43 8.28 -7.42
CA GLN A 35 3.95 9.28 -8.34
C GLN A 35 3.76 8.87 -9.81
N SER A 36 3.90 7.57 -10.11
CA SER A 36 3.68 7.02 -11.45
C SER A 36 2.20 6.99 -11.89
N GLY A 37 1.27 7.24 -10.96
CA GLY A 37 -0.17 7.26 -11.25
C GLY A 37 -0.85 5.90 -11.10
N CYS A 38 -0.56 5.17 -10.01
CA CYS A 38 -1.34 4.00 -9.62
C CYS A 38 -2.86 4.25 -9.66
N VAL A 39 -3.62 3.19 -9.95
CA VAL A 39 -5.08 3.19 -9.96
C VAL A 39 -5.58 3.22 -8.51
N MET A 40 -6.22 4.33 -8.13
CA MET A 40 -6.82 4.47 -6.82
C MET A 40 -8.07 3.59 -6.69
N VAL A 41 -8.10 2.72 -5.68
CA VAL A 41 -9.22 1.80 -5.47
C VAL A 41 -10.33 2.41 -4.63
N VAL A 42 -11.57 2.14 -5.03
CA VAL A 42 -12.79 2.61 -4.37
C VAL A 42 -13.72 1.42 -4.11
N ALA A 43 -14.66 1.59 -3.19
CA ALA A 43 -15.65 0.56 -2.90
C ALA A 43 -16.56 0.31 -4.10
N THR A 44 -16.80 -0.96 -4.43
CA THR A 44 -17.63 -1.37 -5.58
C THR A 44 -19.05 -0.79 -5.51
N ASN A 45 -19.66 -0.80 -4.32
CA ASN A 45 -21.03 -0.36 -4.09
C ASN A 45 -21.14 1.13 -3.72
N SER A 46 -20.02 1.80 -3.48
CA SER A 46 -19.97 3.23 -3.14
C SER A 46 -18.71 3.85 -3.75
N PRO A 47 -18.74 4.18 -5.06
CA PRO A 47 -17.55 4.66 -5.79
C PRO A 47 -17.01 6.01 -5.30
N SER A 48 -17.79 6.73 -4.48
CA SER A 48 -17.34 7.92 -3.77
C SER A 48 -16.43 7.60 -2.60
N ASP A 49 -16.40 6.36 -2.13
CA ASP A 49 -15.76 5.97 -0.89
C ASP A 49 -14.51 5.14 -1.21
N PHE A 50 -13.37 5.55 -0.65
CA PHE A 50 -12.15 4.77 -0.76
C PHE A 50 -12.26 3.45 0.00
N THR A 51 -11.51 2.45 -0.46
CA THR A 51 -11.41 1.13 0.20
C THR A 51 -9.94 0.76 0.39
N THR A 52 -9.68 -0.32 1.12
CA THR A 52 -8.32 -0.79 1.42
C THR A 52 -7.93 -1.93 0.49
N LEU A 53 -6.68 -1.92 0.02
CA LEU A 53 -6.14 -3.06 -0.74
C LEU A 53 -5.94 -4.27 0.17
N THR A 54 -6.33 -5.45 -0.31
CA THR A 54 -6.09 -6.72 0.38
C THR A 54 -5.28 -7.64 -0.53
N GLN A 55 -4.13 -8.13 -0.05
CA GLN A 55 -3.29 -9.05 -0.83
C GLN A 55 -4.06 -10.34 -1.16
N GLY A 56 -3.85 -10.87 -2.38
CA GLY A 56 -4.50 -12.07 -2.88
C GLY A 56 -5.97 -11.87 -3.29
N GLN A 57 -6.51 -10.65 -3.21
CA GLN A 57 -7.85 -10.33 -3.69
C GLN A 57 -7.79 -9.64 -5.06
N PRO A 58 -8.77 -9.87 -5.95
CA PRO A 58 -8.87 -9.14 -7.20
C PRO A 58 -9.35 -7.69 -6.96
N VAL A 59 -8.89 -6.77 -7.81
CA VAL A 59 -9.49 -5.43 -7.93
C VAL A 59 -10.33 -5.42 -9.20
N ILE A 60 -11.59 -5.00 -9.09
CA ILE A 60 -12.55 -5.07 -10.19
C ILE A 60 -12.66 -3.72 -10.91
N ASP A 61 -12.51 -3.74 -12.23
CA ASP A 61 -12.90 -2.62 -13.09
C ASP A 61 -14.42 -2.49 -13.07
N ARG A 62 -14.91 -1.38 -12.51
CA ARG A 62 -16.35 -1.13 -12.36
C ARG A 62 -17.09 -0.98 -13.69
N VAL A 63 -16.44 -0.49 -14.75
CA VAL A 63 -17.10 -0.28 -16.04
C VAL A 63 -17.27 -1.61 -16.75
N ARG A 64 -16.22 -2.43 -16.75
CA ARG A 64 -16.19 -3.70 -17.48
C ARG A 64 -16.66 -4.90 -16.65
N GLN A 65 -16.77 -4.75 -15.33
CA GLN A 65 -17.13 -5.81 -14.37
C GLN A 65 -16.18 -7.02 -14.47
N VAL A 66 -14.90 -6.76 -14.70
CA VAL A 66 -13.84 -7.78 -14.77
C VAL A 66 -12.64 -7.35 -13.91
N PRO A 67 -11.79 -8.28 -13.46
CA PRO A 67 -10.55 -7.91 -12.76
C PRO A 67 -9.66 -6.98 -13.59
N LEU A 68 -8.91 -6.13 -12.90
CA LEU A 68 -7.83 -5.35 -13.52
C LEU A 68 -6.79 -6.30 -14.13
N PRO A 69 -6.17 -5.92 -15.26
CA PRO A 69 -5.16 -6.76 -15.91
C PRO A 69 -3.85 -6.78 -15.10
N ASP A 70 -3.06 -7.83 -15.33
CA ASP A 70 -1.73 -7.98 -14.73
C ASP A 70 -0.79 -6.79 -15.05
N ASN A 71 0.16 -6.55 -14.15
CA ASN A 71 1.09 -5.41 -14.12
C ASN A 71 0.42 -4.04 -13.88
N THR A 72 -0.88 -4.02 -13.54
CA THR A 72 -1.54 -2.79 -13.11
C THR A 72 -1.08 -2.42 -11.71
N LEU A 73 -0.60 -1.19 -11.53
CA LEU A 73 -0.30 -0.64 -10.22
C LEU A 73 -1.59 -0.10 -9.59
N VAL A 74 -1.88 -0.53 -8.37
CA VAL A 74 -3.05 -0.09 -7.60
C VAL A 74 -2.60 0.56 -6.29
N CYS A 75 -3.42 1.47 -5.77
CA CYS A 75 -3.17 2.13 -4.50
C CYS A 75 -4.48 2.46 -3.79
N ASP A 76 -4.42 2.58 -2.46
CA ASP A 76 -5.55 2.98 -1.65
C ASP A 76 -5.35 4.34 -0.96
N ALA A 77 -6.36 4.78 -0.22
CA ALA A 77 -6.32 6.01 0.55
C ALA A 77 -5.56 5.90 1.88
N ASN A 78 -5.03 4.72 2.21
CA ASN A 78 -4.31 4.46 3.46
C ASN A 78 -2.78 4.43 3.29
N GLY A 79 -2.28 4.61 2.06
CA GLY A 79 -0.84 4.55 1.78
C GLY A 79 -0.35 3.19 1.32
N ILE A 80 -1.24 2.23 1.09
CA ILE A 80 -0.88 0.91 0.59
C ILE A 80 -0.96 0.92 -0.93
N THR A 81 0.01 0.26 -1.55
CA THR A 81 0.09 0.05 -2.99
C THR A 81 0.34 -1.42 -3.29
N GLY A 82 -0.03 -1.86 -4.48
CA GLY A 82 0.23 -3.21 -4.96
C GLY A 82 0.36 -3.26 -6.47
N GLU A 83 0.76 -4.42 -6.97
CA GLU A 83 0.79 -4.75 -8.39
C GLU A 83 -0.15 -5.94 -8.63
N ILE A 84 -0.98 -5.88 -9.67
CA ILE A 84 -1.82 -7.00 -10.04
C ILE A 84 -0.96 -8.08 -10.70
N ILE A 85 -0.95 -9.29 -10.15
CA ILE A 85 -0.22 -10.45 -10.68
C ILE A 85 -1.14 -11.66 -10.60
N GLY A 86 -1.37 -12.36 -11.72
CA GLY A 86 -2.30 -13.48 -11.76
C GLY A 86 -3.74 -13.07 -11.42
N GLY A 87 -4.13 -11.84 -11.74
CA GLY A 87 -5.47 -11.30 -11.50
C GLY A 87 -5.77 -10.87 -10.05
N VAL A 88 -4.79 -10.88 -9.15
CA VAL A 88 -4.95 -10.47 -7.74
C VAL A 88 -3.88 -9.46 -7.31
N VAL A 89 -4.16 -8.71 -6.25
CA VAL A 89 -3.19 -7.78 -5.66
C VAL A 89 -2.04 -8.54 -5.03
N ASP A 90 -0.82 -8.23 -5.45
CA ASP A 90 0.42 -8.76 -4.90
C ASP A 90 1.47 -7.64 -4.74
N ARG A 91 2.71 -8.00 -4.38
CA ARG A 91 3.87 -7.12 -4.20
C ARG A 91 3.51 -5.84 -3.47
N MET A 92 2.86 -6.01 -2.33
CA MET A 92 2.37 -4.91 -1.50
C MET A 92 3.53 -4.05 -1.01
N ALA A 93 3.32 -2.74 -0.99
CA ALA A 93 4.26 -1.78 -0.41
C ALA A 93 3.47 -0.66 0.27
N PHE A 94 4.02 -0.09 1.34
CA PHE A 94 3.35 0.92 2.16
C PHE A 94 4.21 2.17 2.26
N THR A 95 3.58 3.33 2.10
CA THR A 95 4.19 4.62 2.40
C THR A 95 3.63 5.25 3.67
N GLY A 96 4.52 5.85 4.45
CA GLY A 96 4.15 6.77 5.54
C GLY A 96 3.97 8.23 5.10
N ASP A 97 4.18 8.55 3.81
CA ASP A 97 4.06 9.91 3.29
C ASP A 97 2.60 10.24 2.95
N ARG A 98 1.95 10.95 3.88
CA ARG A 98 0.54 11.32 3.74
C ARG A 98 0.29 12.32 2.60
N LEU A 99 1.27 13.17 2.27
CA LEU A 99 1.11 14.21 1.25
C LEU A 99 0.96 13.58 -0.15
N ILE A 100 1.74 12.53 -0.43
CA ILE A 100 1.67 11.80 -1.70
C ILE A 100 0.32 11.09 -1.84
N VAL A 101 -0.19 10.50 -0.75
CA VAL A 101 -1.50 9.82 -0.72
C VAL A 101 -2.63 10.82 -0.94
N ASP A 102 -2.63 11.94 -0.23
CA ASP A 102 -3.66 12.97 -0.37
C ASP A 102 -3.67 13.57 -1.78
N ALA A 103 -2.49 13.81 -2.36
CA ALA A 103 -2.38 14.25 -3.76
C ALA A 103 -2.94 13.23 -4.75
N ALA A 104 -2.77 11.93 -4.49
CA ALA A 104 -3.36 10.87 -5.31
C ALA A 104 -4.88 10.81 -5.19
N MET A 105 -5.41 10.93 -3.97
CA MET A 105 -6.85 10.96 -3.72
C MET A 105 -7.53 12.14 -4.42
N GLN A 106 -6.90 13.32 -4.40
CA GLN A 106 -7.41 14.52 -5.08
C GLN A 106 -7.51 14.34 -6.60
N ARG A 107 -6.58 13.61 -7.23
CA ARG A 107 -6.64 13.33 -8.67
C ARG A 107 -7.81 12.43 -9.05
N THR A 108 -8.20 11.52 -8.15
CA THR A 108 -9.32 10.59 -8.36
C THR A 108 -10.67 11.25 -8.08
N GLY A 109 -10.72 12.29 -7.25
CA GLY A 109 -11.95 13.01 -6.92
C GLY A 109 -12.91 12.26 -5.97
N GLY A 110 -12.44 11.20 -5.31
CA GLY A 110 -13.19 10.45 -4.30
C GLY A 110 -13.24 11.17 -2.95
N LEU A 111 -14.23 10.85 -2.12
CA LEU A 111 -14.37 11.37 -0.75
C LEU A 111 -13.79 10.37 0.25
N TYR A 112 -12.96 10.85 1.17
CA TYR A 112 -12.52 10.02 2.29
C TYR A 112 -13.65 9.85 3.29
N ARG A 113 -14.11 8.61 3.47
CA ARG A 113 -15.05 8.23 4.53
C ARG A 113 -14.41 7.14 5.38
N THR A 114 -14.18 7.45 6.65
CA THR A 114 -13.94 6.40 7.65
C THR A 114 -15.18 5.51 7.73
N PRO A 115 -15.03 4.17 7.79
CA PRO A 115 -16.16 3.28 8.03
C PRO A 115 -16.92 3.74 9.29
N ALA A 116 -18.26 3.73 9.24
CA ALA A 116 -19.04 3.88 10.46
C ALA A 116 -18.65 2.72 11.41
N GLN A 117 -18.30 3.07 12.65
CA GLN A 117 -17.96 2.10 13.70
C GLN A 117 -19.19 1.26 14.06
#